data_AF-A0A8J5IAY2-F1
#
_entry.id   AF-A0A8J5IAY2-F1
#
_cell.length_a   1.000
_cell.length_b   1.000
_cell.length_c   1.000
_cell.angle_alpha   90.00
_cell.angle_beta   90.00
_cell.angle_gamma   90.00
#
_symmetry.space_group_name_H-M   'P 1'
#
loop_
_entity.id
_entity.type
_entity.pdbx_description
1 polymer ?
#
loop_
_entity_poly.entity_id
_entity_poly.type
_entity_poly.pdbx_seq_one_letter_code
_entity_poly.pdbx_strand_id
1 'polypeptide(L)'
;MLDASGEKYKQFQLLNQEFTFDVDVSNLPCGSNGALYFVKMDPDGGSVRFPTNTAGAAYSTGACDARCRQDLHFIDGKANLNSLYGSCCTEMDIWEANSMATAYTTHSCSTKGQQSCITAEDCGNTDETRYTGWCDNNGCDFNPFLMGHQDFYGPGKQFDIDTTRPFSVVTQFVTVANTDTGELVEIRHLYKQDSNSITETMCNVSKTYFDDPAHVGNLAQLGHFPGDDPTLLGYLRGNCPFPGGSPENVFAENPNAGVKFMNIRSVDFGSTH
;
A
#
# COMPACT_ATOMS: atom_id res chain seq x y z
N MET A 1 -12.88 2.21 4.42
CA MET A 1 -13.48 2.80 5.64
C MET A 1 -14.78 3.51 5.27
N LEU A 2 -15.87 3.35 6.04
CA LEU A 2 -17.12 4.09 5.84
C LEU A 2 -17.05 5.49 6.48
N ASP A 3 -17.82 6.43 5.96
CA ASP A 3 -18.02 7.73 6.59
C ASP A 3 -18.99 7.63 7.79
N ALA A 4 -19.29 8.78 8.41
CA ALA A 4 -20.14 8.82 9.61
C ALA A 4 -21.60 8.42 9.35
N SER A 5 -22.08 8.40 8.10
CA SER A 5 -23.44 7.89 7.83
C SER A 5 -23.47 6.37 7.78
N GLY A 6 -22.33 5.71 7.53
CA GLY A 6 -22.26 4.27 7.31
C GLY A 6 -22.75 3.82 5.94
N GLU A 7 -23.10 4.75 5.04
CA GLU A 7 -23.66 4.43 3.72
C GLU A 7 -22.65 4.60 2.58
N LYS A 8 -21.63 5.44 2.79
CA LYS A 8 -20.60 5.75 1.80
C LYS A 8 -19.21 5.50 2.37
N TYR A 9 -18.24 5.24 1.50
CA TYR A 9 -16.84 5.27 1.89
C TYR A 9 -16.39 6.68 2.21
N LYS A 10 -15.62 6.82 3.31
CA LYS A 10 -14.92 8.05 3.62
C LYS A 10 -13.91 8.33 2.51
N GLN A 11 -14.15 9.40 1.77
CA GLN A 11 -13.21 9.90 0.77
C GLN A 11 -12.15 10.78 1.46
N PHE A 12 -10.90 10.59 1.05
CA PHE A 12 -9.76 11.38 1.49
C PHE A 12 -9.23 12.19 0.31
N GLN A 13 -9.10 13.50 0.52
CA GLN A 13 -8.34 14.35 -0.39
C GLN A 13 -6.94 14.43 0.18
N LEU A 14 -5.97 13.83 -0.50
CA LEU A 14 -4.62 13.65 0.03
C LEU A 14 -3.67 14.77 -0.41
N LEU A 15 -3.96 15.47 -1.51
CA LEU A 15 -3.09 16.53 -2.01
C LEU A 15 -2.95 17.66 -0.98
N ASN A 16 -1.70 18.07 -0.72
CA ASN A 16 -1.33 19.07 0.28
C ASN A 16 -1.85 18.72 1.70
N GLN A 17 -1.91 17.43 2.00
CA GLN A 17 -2.29 16.91 3.30
C GLN A 17 -1.24 15.94 3.82
N GLU A 18 -1.35 15.66 5.11
CA GLU A 18 -0.60 14.65 5.82
C GLU A 18 -1.56 13.57 6.33
N PHE A 19 -1.26 12.33 6.00
CA PHE A 19 -1.97 11.15 6.49
C PHE A 19 -1.09 10.39 7.47
N THR A 20 -1.61 10.12 8.66
CA THR A 20 -0.86 9.47 9.75
C THR A 20 -1.67 8.40 10.43
N PHE A 21 -0.97 7.41 10.97
CA PHE A 21 -1.55 6.37 11.80
C PHE A 21 -0.45 5.76 12.67
N ASP A 22 -0.87 5.15 13.77
CA ASP A 22 0.00 4.27 14.56
C ASP A 22 -0.23 2.83 14.11
N VAL A 23 0.83 2.03 14.07
CA VAL A 23 0.77 0.64 13.67
C VAL A 23 1.52 -0.26 14.64
N ASP A 24 0.94 -1.43 14.90
CA ASP A 24 1.56 -2.53 15.63
C ASP A 24 1.59 -3.76 14.71
N VAL A 25 2.78 -4.08 14.22
CA VAL A 25 3.08 -5.29 13.40
C VAL A 25 3.90 -6.32 14.18
N SER A 26 4.05 -6.15 15.50
CA SER A 26 4.92 -7.01 16.34
C SER A 26 4.55 -8.49 16.29
N ASN A 27 3.30 -8.78 15.93
CA ASN A 27 2.74 -10.11 15.80
C ASN A 27 2.39 -10.45 14.33
N LEU A 28 3.10 -9.85 13.37
CA LEU A 28 2.91 -10.10 11.94
C LEU A 28 4.19 -10.72 11.35
N PRO A 29 4.19 -12.02 11.04
CA PRO A 29 5.39 -12.75 10.64
C PRO A 29 5.70 -12.61 9.14
N CYS A 30 6.83 -13.19 8.73
CA CYS A 30 7.14 -13.43 7.32
C CYS A 30 6.00 -14.18 6.61
N GLY A 31 5.75 -13.82 5.34
CA GLY A 31 4.65 -14.38 4.54
C GLY A 31 3.28 -13.78 4.85
N SER A 32 3.19 -12.85 5.80
CA SER A 32 1.99 -12.02 6.02
C SER A 32 2.21 -10.60 5.52
N ASN A 33 1.12 -9.91 5.17
CA ASN A 33 1.12 -8.49 4.82
C ASN A 33 -0.07 -7.81 5.51
N GLY A 34 0.23 -6.84 6.36
CA GLY A 34 -0.75 -5.95 6.97
C GLY A 34 -0.76 -4.67 6.17
N ALA A 35 -1.74 -4.55 5.27
CA ALA A 35 -1.78 -3.45 4.32
C ALA A 35 -2.76 -2.33 4.74
N LEU A 36 -2.34 -1.08 4.55
CA LEU A 36 -3.18 0.11 4.59
C LEU A 36 -2.86 0.96 3.36
N TYR A 37 -3.86 1.14 2.51
CA TYR A 37 -3.71 1.79 1.22
C TYR A 37 -4.99 2.53 0.81
N PHE A 38 -4.89 3.35 -0.22
CA PHE A 38 -6.00 4.05 -0.84
C PHE A 38 -6.21 3.59 -2.27
N VAL A 39 -7.46 3.52 -2.69
CA VAL A 39 -7.85 3.19 -4.07
C VAL A 39 -8.88 4.18 -4.58
N LYS A 40 -8.90 4.44 -5.89
CA LYS A 40 -9.84 5.38 -6.53
C LYS A 40 -11.21 4.73 -6.80
N MET A 41 -11.85 4.28 -5.73
CA MET A 41 -13.22 3.73 -5.74
C MET A 41 -14.29 4.83 -5.71
N ASP A 42 -15.47 4.52 -6.23
CA ASP A 42 -16.64 5.39 -6.06
C ASP A 42 -17.08 5.44 -4.59
N PRO A 43 -17.50 6.60 -4.06
CA PRO A 43 -17.87 6.74 -2.65
C PRO A 43 -19.06 5.88 -2.24
N ASP A 44 -19.91 5.47 -3.18
CA ASP A 44 -21.13 4.69 -2.96
C ASP A 44 -20.95 3.20 -3.31
N GLY A 45 -19.71 2.76 -3.58
CA GLY A 45 -19.40 1.40 -4.03
C GLY A 45 -19.89 1.10 -5.45
N GLY A 46 -20.15 2.13 -6.26
CA GLY A 46 -20.61 2.02 -7.64
C GLY A 46 -22.12 1.86 -7.78
N SER A 47 -22.90 1.96 -6.69
CA SER A 47 -24.35 1.76 -6.73
C SER A 47 -25.10 2.78 -7.61
N VAL A 48 -24.62 4.02 -7.74
CA VAL A 48 -25.20 5.02 -8.66
C VAL A 48 -24.86 4.71 -10.12
N ARG A 49 -23.62 4.28 -10.41
CA ARG A 49 -23.18 3.95 -11.78
C ARG A 49 -23.78 2.64 -12.28
N PHE A 50 -24.01 1.69 -11.37
CA PHE A 50 -24.48 0.35 -11.66
C PHE A 50 -25.75 0.05 -10.85
N PRO A 51 -26.95 0.40 -11.36
CA PRO A 51 -28.21 0.29 -10.59
C PRO A 51 -28.58 -1.12 -10.13
N THR A 52 -27.98 -2.17 -10.71
CA THR A 52 -28.14 -3.55 -10.25
C THR A 52 -27.34 -3.85 -8.98
N ASN A 53 -26.36 -3.01 -8.62
CA ASN A 53 -25.74 -2.99 -7.30
C ASN A 53 -26.65 -2.26 -6.31
N THR A 54 -27.56 -3.00 -5.68
CA THR A 54 -28.45 -2.47 -4.64
C THR A 54 -27.83 -2.50 -3.24
N ALA A 55 -26.55 -2.89 -3.10
CA ALA A 55 -25.88 -3.05 -1.82
C ALA A 55 -24.98 -1.85 -1.49
N GLY A 56 -24.17 -1.40 -2.45
CA GLY A 56 -23.32 -0.20 -2.30
C GLY A 56 -22.17 -0.35 -1.30
N ALA A 57 -21.63 0.78 -0.85
CA ALA A 57 -20.43 0.82 0.01
C ALA A 57 -20.65 0.16 1.38
N ALA A 58 -21.86 0.18 1.93
CA ALA A 58 -22.21 -0.46 3.19
C ALA A 58 -21.94 -1.99 3.19
N TYR A 59 -21.86 -2.60 2.01
CA TYR A 59 -21.54 -4.02 1.79
C TYR A 59 -20.21 -4.23 1.07
N SER A 60 -19.30 -3.25 1.13
CA SER A 60 -17.95 -3.34 0.56
C SER A 60 -17.92 -3.60 -0.95
N THR A 61 -18.90 -3.10 -1.71
CA THR A 61 -18.92 -3.24 -3.18
C THR A 61 -18.05 -2.19 -3.89
N GLY A 62 -17.74 -2.45 -5.17
CA GLY A 62 -17.02 -1.50 -6.03
C GLY A 62 -15.50 -1.54 -5.91
N ALA A 63 -14.95 -2.60 -5.31
CA ALA A 63 -13.50 -2.78 -5.16
C ALA A 63 -12.77 -2.74 -6.51
N CYS A 64 -11.58 -2.13 -6.48
CA CYS A 64 -10.63 -2.05 -7.58
C CYS A 64 -9.26 -1.69 -6.99
N ASP A 65 -8.21 -2.00 -7.73
CA ASP A 65 -6.82 -1.67 -7.40
C ASP A 65 -6.00 -1.60 -8.70
N ALA A 66 -4.70 -1.33 -8.60
CA ALA A 66 -3.84 -1.24 -9.78
C ALA A 66 -3.43 -2.61 -10.33
N ARG A 67 -3.77 -3.69 -9.62
CA ARG A 67 -3.60 -5.08 -10.08
C ARG A 67 -4.73 -5.54 -10.98
N CYS A 68 -5.79 -4.74 -11.13
CA CYS A 68 -6.93 -5.07 -11.99
C CYS A 68 -7.52 -6.45 -11.69
N ARG A 69 -7.62 -6.83 -10.41
CA ARG A 69 -7.84 -8.25 -10.04
C ARG A 69 -9.15 -8.81 -10.59
N GLN A 70 -9.06 -10.04 -11.08
CA GLN A 70 -10.18 -10.81 -11.65
C GLN A 70 -10.84 -11.76 -10.65
N ASP A 71 -10.31 -11.87 -9.44
CA ASP A 71 -10.83 -12.73 -8.36
C ASP A 71 -12.02 -12.11 -7.61
N LEU A 72 -12.36 -10.85 -7.89
CA LEU A 72 -13.53 -10.18 -7.32
C LEU A 72 -14.82 -10.85 -7.79
N HIS A 73 -15.70 -11.19 -6.85
CA HIS A 73 -16.96 -11.89 -7.12
C HIS A 73 -18.04 -11.02 -7.77
N PHE A 74 -17.99 -9.70 -7.57
CA PHE A 74 -18.95 -8.76 -8.14
C PHE A 74 -18.22 -7.53 -8.72
N ILE A 75 -18.47 -7.23 -9.98
CA ILE A 75 -17.92 -6.08 -10.72
C ILE A 75 -19.07 -5.44 -11.51
N ASP A 76 -19.12 -4.11 -11.54
CA ASP A 76 -20.12 -3.33 -12.29
C ASP A 76 -21.58 -3.74 -12.00
N GLY A 77 -21.86 -4.11 -10.74
CA GLY A 77 -23.17 -4.57 -10.28
C GLY A 77 -23.62 -5.92 -10.84
N LYS A 78 -22.68 -6.75 -11.32
CA LYS A 78 -22.91 -8.09 -11.86
C LYS A 78 -22.00 -9.11 -11.17
N ALA A 79 -22.47 -10.35 -11.09
CA ALA A 79 -21.63 -11.46 -10.67
C ALA A 79 -20.53 -11.71 -11.71
N ASN A 80 -19.27 -11.76 -11.28
CA ASN A 80 -18.11 -12.02 -12.12
C ASN A 80 -17.88 -13.53 -12.28
N LEU A 81 -18.84 -14.20 -12.91
CA LEU A 81 -18.75 -15.64 -13.15
C LEU A 81 -17.53 -15.95 -14.04
N ASN A 82 -16.75 -16.96 -13.63
CA ASN A 82 -15.51 -17.38 -14.31
C ASN A 82 -14.37 -16.36 -14.31
N SER A 83 -14.37 -15.36 -13.42
CA SER A 83 -13.29 -14.36 -13.33
C SER A 83 -13.00 -13.68 -14.66
N LEU A 84 -14.06 -13.39 -15.43
CA LEU A 84 -13.98 -12.80 -16.76
C LEU A 84 -13.53 -11.33 -16.71
N TYR A 85 -14.05 -10.58 -15.75
CA TYR A 85 -13.78 -9.16 -15.60
C TYR A 85 -12.71 -8.94 -14.53
N GLY A 86 -11.81 -7.99 -14.78
CA GLY A 86 -10.97 -7.36 -13.75
C GLY A 86 -11.52 -5.99 -13.38
N SER A 87 -11.10 -5.45 -12.24
CA SER A 87 -11.51 -4.11 -11.77
C SER A 87 -10.30 -3.24 -11.48
N CYS A 88 -10.03 -2.27 -12.34
CA CYS A 88 -8.84 -1.42 -12.33
C CYS A 88 -9.11 -0.05 -11.72
N CYS A 89 -8.22 0.45 -10.86
CA CYS A 89 -8.14 1.87 -10.52
C CYS A 89 -6.80 2.23 -9.89
N THR A 90 -6.47 3.53 -9.86
CA THR A 90 -5.28 4.06 -9.18
C THR A 90 -5.25 3.63 -7.72
N GLU A 91 -4.05 3.26 -7.26
CA GLU A 91 -3.77 2.75 -5.93
C GLU A 91 -2.56 3.49 -5.33
N MET A 92 -2.64 3.76 -4.02
CA MET A 92 -1.58 4.36 -3.23
C MET A 92 -1.40 3.51 -1.98
N ASP A 93 -0.36 2.70 -1.99
CA ASP A 93 0.04 1.88 -0.86
C ASP A 93 0.81 2.73 0.13
N ILE A 94 0.13 3.15 1.18
CA ILE A 94 0.76 3.89 2.28
C ILE A 94 1.63 2.95 3.12
N TRP A 95 1.20 1.70 3.24
CA TRP A 95 1.78 0.74 4.14
C TRP A 95 1.51 -0.67 3.68
N GLU A 96 2.55 -1.37 3.31
CA GLU A 96 2.55 -2.82 3.21
C GLU A 96 3.71 -3.36 4.03
N ALA A 97 3.42 -4.15 5.04
CA ALA A 97 4.47 -4.60 5.94
C ALA A 97 4.13 -5.86 6.71
N ASN A 98 5.19 -6.47 7.22
CA ASN A 98 5.21 -7.33 8.39
C ASN A 98 6.33 -6.86 9.32
N SER A 99 6.64 -7.60 10.38
CA SER A 99 7.69 -7.19 11.32
C SER A 99 9.11 -7.14 10.71
N MET A 100 9.30 -7.65 9.49
CA MET A 100 10.61 -7.87 8.86
C MET A 100 10.88 -6.97 7.66
N ALA A 101 9.85 -6.48 6.99
CA ALA A 101 9.95 -5.61 5.84
C ALA A 101 8.75 -4.69 5.73
N THR A 102 8.96 -3.52 5.13
CA THR A 102 7.92 -2.54 4.81
C THR A 102 8.17 -1.93 3.44
N ALA A 103 7.08 -1.57 2.76
CA ALA A 103 7.10 -0.73 1.59
C ALA A 103 5.93 0.27 1.59
N TYR A 104 6.14 1.40 0.93
CA TYR A 104 5.07 2.22 0.39
C TYR A 104 5.23 2.28 -1.14
N THR A 105 4.13 2.33 -1.88
CA THR A 105 4.17 2.19 -3.34
C THR A 105 3.11 3.05 -3.99
N THR A 106 3.49 3.73 -5.08
CA THR A 106 2.55 4.48 -5.90
C THR A 106 2.20 3.69 -7.15
N HIS A 107 0.90 3.54 -7.44
CA HIS A 107 0.42 2.85 -8.63
C HIS A 107 -0.50 3.75 -9.43
N SER A 108 0.01 4.26 -10.55
CA SER A 108 -0.78 5.08 -11.45
C SER A 108 -1.59 4.23 -12.43
N CYS A 109 -2.74 4.75 -12.85
CA CYS A 109 -3.54 4.16 -13.91
C CYS A 109 -3.95 5.26 -14.89
N SER A 110 -4.14 4.89 -16.16
CA SER A 110 -4.72 5.76 -17.18
C SER A 110 -6.24 5.95 -17.00
N THR A 111 -6.88 5.14 -16.15
CA THR A 111 -8.30 5.26 -15.80
C THR A 111 -8.52 6.40 -14.80
N LYS A 112 -9.70 7.06 -14.85
CA LYS A 112 -10.03 8.19 -13.96
C LYS A 112 -10.66 7.76 -12.61
N GLY A 113 -10.89 6.47 -12.43
CA GLY A 113 -11.56 5.83 -11.32
C GLY A 113 -11.77 4.35 -11.63
N GLN A 114 -12.63 3.67 -10.89
CA GLN A 114 -12.94 2.26 -11.15
C GLN A 114 -13.41 2.04 -12.59
N GLN A 115 -12.73 1.12 -13.28
CA GLN A 115 -13.04 0.69 -14.63
C GLN A 115 -12.87 -0.83 -14.74
N SER A 116 -13.85 -1.52 -15.31
CA SER A 116 -13.72 -2.94 -15.60
C SER A 116 -12.90 -3.20 -16.86
N CYS A 117 -12.05 -4.22 -16.82
CA CYS A 117 -11.24 -4.72 -17.94
C CYS A 117 -11.64 -6.17 -18.24
N ILE A 118 -11.38 -6.64 -19.47
CA ILE A 118 -11.69 -8.02 -19.89
C ILE A 118 -10.48 -8.69 -20.52
N THR A 119 -9.80 -7.98 -21.43
CA THR A 119 -8.65 -8.54 -22.13
C THR A 119 -7.43 -8.55 -21.20
N ALA A 120 -6.54 -9.53 -21.39
CA ALA A 120 -5.26 -9.55 -20.68
C ALA A 120 -4.46 -8.27 -20.91
N GLU A 121 -4.57 -7.67 -22.11
CA GLU A 121 -3.91 -6.42 -22.47
C GLU A 121 -4.46 -5.24 -21.65
N ASP A 122 -5.78 -5.12 -21.49
CA ASP A 122 -6.36 -4.04 -20.68
C ASP A 122 -6.10 -4.24 -19.18
N CYS A 123 -6.22 -5.49 -18.72
CA CYS A 123 -6.05 -5.83 -17.30
C CYS A 123 -4.59 -5.87 -16.85
N GLY A 124 -3.64 -6.11 -17.76
CA GLY A 124 -2.22 -6.21 -17.43
C GLY A 124 -1.87 -7.29 -16.40
N ASN A 125 -2.65 -8.37 -16.33
CA ASN A 125 -2.56 -9.33 -15.23
C ASN A 125 -1.78 -10.61 -15.56
N THR A 126 -1.14 -10.68 -16.72
CA THR A 126 -0.17 -11.74 -17.08
C THR A 126 1.25 -11.20 -17.07
N ASP A 127 2.26 -12.07 -17.08
CA ASP A 127 3.66 -11.63 -17.14
C ASP A 127 3.96 -10.88 -18.45
N GLU A 128 3.30 -11.25 -19.54
CA GLU A 128 3.44 -10.62 -20.86
C GLU A 128 2.76 -9.24 -20.93
N THR A 129 1.58 -9.09 -20.30
CA THR A 129 0.78 -7.87 -20.40
C THR A 129 0.96 -6.92 -19.22
N ARG A 130 1.78 -7.29 -18.21
CA ARG A 130 2.02 -6.50 -16.99
C ARG A 130 2.40 -5.04 -17.23
N TYR A 131 3.04 -4.75 -18.36
CA TYR A 131 3.53 -3.43 -18.74
C TYR A 131 2.68 -2.72 -19.82
N THR A 132 1.65 -3.39 -20.33
CA THR A 132 0.76 -2.86 -21.38
C THR A 132 -0.66 -2.59 -20.87
N GLY A 133 -0.98 -3.10 -19.68
CA GLY A 133 -2.19 -2.80 -18.89
C GLY A 133 -2.48 -1.32 -18.71
N TRP A 134 -3.72 -1.01 -18.34
CA TRP A 134 -4.13 0.36 -18.01
C TRP A 134 -3.49 0.89 -16.73
N CYS A 135 -3.02 0.00 -15.86
CA CYS A 135 -2.47 0.30 -14.54
C CYS A 135 -1.03 -0.22 -14.42
N ASP A 136 -0.21 0.56 -13.73
CA ASP A 136 1.12 0.14 -13.31
C ASP A 136 1.00 -0.89 -12.19
N ASN A 137 1.17 -2.16 -12.56
CA ASN A 137 1.09 -3.30 -11.64
C ASN A 137 2.29 -3.41 -10.69
N ASN A 138 3.44 -2.86 -11.08
CA ASN A 138 4.64 -2.89 -10.25
C ASN A 138 4.61 -1.76 -9.25
N GLY A 139 4.24 -0.58 -9.74
CA GLY A 139 4.30 0.66 -9.00
C GLY A 139 5.72 1.20 -8.93
N CYS A 140 5.83 2.40 -8.35
CA CYS A 140 7.09 2.95 -7.87
C CYS A 140 7.14 2.71 -6.37
N ASP A 141 7.82 1.62 -5.99
CA ASP A 141 7.95 1.17 -4.61
C ASP A 141 9.14 1.79 -3.92
N PHE A 142 8.98 1.96 -2.62
CA PHE A 142 10.09 2.24 -1.74
C PHE A 142 10.13 1.23 -0.61
N ASN A 143 11.22 0.48 -0.54
CA ASN A 143 11.52 -0.44 0.56
C ASN A 143 12.92 -0.12 1.11
N PRO A 144 13.07 0.28 2.39
CA PRO A 144 14.37 0.66 2.95
C PRO A 144 15.42 -0.45 2.87
N PHE A 145 15.02 -1.71 3.05
CA PHE A 145 15.92 -2.86 2.96
C PHE A 145 16.44 -3.03 1.53
N LEU A 146 15.55 -2.87 0.54
CA LEU A 146 15.87 -2.92 -0.89
C LEU A 146 16.87 -1.83 -1.29
N MET A 147 16.74 -0.64 -0.71
CA MET A 147 17.64 0.49 -0.92
C MET A 147 18.96 0.40 -0.14
N GLY A 148 19.21 -0.73 0.53
CA GLY A 148 20.48 -1.00 1.23
C GLY A 148 20.49 -0.57 2.71
N HIS A 149 19.37 -0.07 3.25
CA HIS A 149 19.24 0.33 4.65
C HIS A 149 18.67 -0.79 5.51
N GLN A 150 19.43 -1.88 5.59
CA GLN A 150 18.99 -3.14 6.19
C GLN A 150 18.80 -3.06 7.73
N ASP A 151 19.45 -2.11 8.40
CA ASP A 151 19.32 -1.87 9.84
C ASP A 151 18.22 -0.83 10.19
N PHE A 152 17.47 -0.32 9.21
CA PHE A 152 16.45 0.70 9.47
C PHE A 152 15.18 0.14 10.13
N TYR A 153 14.66 -0.97 9.64
CA TYR A 153 13.35 -1.49 10.03
C TYR A 153 13.42 -2.98 10.33
N GLY A 154 13.04 -3.39 11.55
CA GLY A 154 13.03 -4.80 11.92
C GLY A 154 12.81 -5.04 13.41
N PRO A 155 12.76 -6.30 13.85
CA PRO A 155 12.43 -6.62 15.24
C PRO A 155 13.64 -6.48 16.16
N GLY A 156 13.59 -5.50 17.06
CA GLY A 156 14.56 -5.32 18.14
C GLY A 156 15.19 -3.92 18.15
N LYS A 157 15.78 -3.56 19.29
CA LYS A 157 16.34 -2.23 19.56
C LYS A 157 17.59 -1.86 18.75
N GLN A 158 18.14 -2.81 18.00
CA GLN A 158 19.25 -2.58 17.08
C GLN A 158 18.79 -1.90 15.78
N PHE A 159 17.50 -1.98 15.44
CA PHE A 159 16.93 -1.29 14.30
C PHE A 159 16.51 0.14 14.69
N ASP A 160 16.60 1.07 13.73
CA ASP A 160 16.12 2.46 13.94
C ASP A 160 14.62 2.49 14.28
N ILE A 161 13.84 1.62 13.61
CA ILE A 161 12.44 1.34 13.88
C ILE A 161 12.31 -0.11 14.37
N ASP A 162 12.12 -0.26 15.68
CA ASP A 162 11.94 -1.52 16.39
C ASP A 162 10.50 -2.04 16.23
N THR A 163 10.28 -2.97 15.33
CA THR A 163 8.95 -3.51 15.01
C THR A 163 8.34 -4.38 16.10
N THR A 164 9.06 -4.65 17.20
CA THR A 164 8.51 -5.33 18.38
C THR A 164 7.57 -4.45 19.19
N ARG A 165 7.48 -3.16 18.87
CA ARG A 165 6.63 -2.18 19.54
C ARG A 165 5.87 -1.33 18.51
N PRO A 166 4.73 -0.73 18.88
CA PRO A 166 4.03 0.21 18.02
C PRO A 166 4.88 1.44 17.66
N PHE A 167 4.61 2.03 16.49
CA PHE A 167 5.19 3.28 16.02
C PHE A 167 4.20 4.03 15.13
N SER A 168 4.42 5.32 14.91
CA SER A 168 3.62 6.14 13.99
C SER A 168 4.27 6.16 12.60
N VAL A 169 3.41 6.11 11.58
CA VAL A 169 3.75 6.32 10.18
C VAL A 169 3.09 7.62 9.73
N VAL A 170 3.84 8.44 9.01
CA VAL A 170 3.42 9.76 8.54
C VAL A 170 3.75 9.90 7.07
N THR A 171 2.74 10.15 6.25
CA THR A 171 2.88 10.33 4.80
C THR A 171 2.38 11.70 4.39
N GLN A 172 3.24 12.47 3.72
CA GLN A 172 2.99 13.85 3.29
C GLN A 172 2.92 13.91 1.77
N PHE A 173 1.87 14.51 1.22
CA PHE A 173 1.64 14.62 -0.23
C PHE A 173 1.85 16.07 -0.69
N VAL A 174 3.10 16.42 -0.98
CA VAL A 174 3.51 17.79 -1.27
C VAL A 174 3.14 18.16 -2.70
N THR A 175 2.55 19.33 -2.88
CA THR A 175 2.10 19.84 -4.19
C THR A 175 2.84 21.10 -4.60
N VAL A 176 2.76 21.44 -5.89
CA VAL A 176 3.18 22.75 -6.39
C VAL A 176 2.52 23.87 -5.58
N ALA A 177 3.34 24.80 -5.11
CA ALA A 177 2.95 25.95 -4.31
C ALA A 177 2.25 25.62 -2.97
N ASN A 178 2.31 24.35 -2.50
CA ASN A 178 1.67 23.88 -1.26
C ASN A 178 0.15 24.19 -1.25
N THR A 179 -0.54 23.83 -2.33
CA THR A 179 -1.99 24.03 -2.49
C THR A 179 -2.71 22.71 -2.71
N ASP A 180 -3.95 22.60 -2.26
CA ASP A 180 -4.81 21.40 -2.42
C ASP A 180 -5.22 21.12 -3.88
N THR A 181 -4.94 22.05 -4.79
CA THR A 181 -5.22 21.96 -6.23
C THR A 181 -3.96 21.86 -7.10
N GLY A 182 -2.78 22.03 -6.51
CA GLY A 182 -1.51 21.90 -7.20
C GLY A 182 -1.19 20.46 -7.58
N GLU A 183 -0.36 20.27 -8.60
CA GLU A 183 0.14 18.94 -8.97
C GLU A 183 1.01 18.36 -7.83
N LEU A 184 0.90 17.06 -7.59
CA LEU A 184 1.75 16.33 -6.65
C LEU A 184 3.20 16.33 -7.17
N VAL A 185 4.16 16.72 -6.34
CA VAL A 185 5.57 16.80 -6.70
C VAL A 185 6.48 15.92 -5.84
N GLU A 186 6.06 15.59 -4.63
CA GLU A 186 6.86 14.82 -3.68
C GLU A 186 5.93 14.10 -2.70
N ILE A 187 6.22 12.83 -2.42
CA ILE A 187 5.64 12.10 -1.29
C ILE A 187 6.76 11.90 -0.28
N ARG A 188 6.56 12.37 0.96
CA ARG A 188 7.50 12.11 2.05
C ARG A 188 6.91 11.05 2.97
N HIS A 189 7.71 10.04 3.29
CA HIS A 189 7.31 8.95 4.16
C HIS A 189 8.23 8.91 5.39
N LEU A 190 7.62 9.08 6.57
CA LEU A 190 8.32 9.30 7.83
C LEU A 190 7.82 8.31 8.88
N TYR A 191 8.72 7.94 9.79
CA TYR A 191 8.44 7.05 10.91
C TYR A 191 8.75 7.78 12.21
N LYS A 192 7.95 7.50 13.23
CA LYS A 192 8.15 8.03 14.58
C LYS A 192 7.93 6.93 15.59
N GLN A 193 8.99 6.60 16.31
CA GLN A 193 8.95 5.68 17.44
C GLN A 193 9.54 6.37 18.67
N ASP A 194 8.89 6.24 19.82
CA ASP A 194 9.20 6.94 21.07
C ASP A 194 8.88 8.46 21.09
N SER A 195 9.21 9.14 22.19
CA SER A 195 8.75 10.48 22.53
C SER A 195 9.63 11.57 21.93
N ASN A 196 9.51 11.81 20.62
CA ASN A 196 9.91 13.07 20.02
C ASN A 196 8.86 13.50 19.00
N SER A 197 8.62 14.80 18.85
CA SER A 197 7.98 15.36 17.65
C SER A 197 8.71 14.87 16.40
N ILE A 198 8.12 15.00 15.22
CA ILE A 198 8.89 14.79 13.98
C ILE A 198 10.02 15.82 13.99
N THR A 199 11.24 15.33 14.23
CA THR A 199 12.42 16.19 14.33
C THR A 199 13.05 16.37 12.96
N GLU A 200 13.80 17.46 12.79
CA GLU A 200 14.64 17.66 11.61
C GLU A 200 15.59 16.46 11.37
N THR A 201 16.07 15.83 12.43
CA THR A 201 16.86 14.60 12.36
C THR A 201 16.08 13.47 11.71
N MET A 202 14.82 13.23 12.10
CA MET A 202 13.98 12.20 11.48
C MET A 202 13.66 12.50 10.02
N CYS A 203 13.43 13.78 9.67
CA CYS A 203 13.27 14.21 8.29
C CYS A 203 14.53 13.94 7.45
N ASN A 204 15.72 14.22 7.99
CA ASN A 204 16.99 14.00 7.29
C ASN A 204 17.35 12.52 7.17
N VAL A 205 17.07 11.73 8.21
CA VAL A 205 17.24 10.27 8.19
C VAL A 205 16.31 9.64 7.15
N SER A 206 15.02 10.03 7.14
CA SER A 206 14.09 9.64 6.08
C SER A 206 14.65 10.03 4.71
N LYS A 207 14.95 11.31 4.44
CA LYS A 207 15.53 11.70 3.14
C LYS A 207 16.75 10.87 2.74
N THR A 208 17.64 10.56 3.68
CA THR A 208 18.81 9.71 3.40
C THR A 208 18.42 8.32 2.95
N TYR A 209 17.40 7.72 3.57
CA TYR A 209 16.89 6.42 3.19
C TYR A 209 16.09 6.50 1.88
N PHE A 210 15.26 7.52 1.72
CA PHE A 210 14.27 7.65 0.63
C PHE A 210 14.79 8.33 -0.66
N ASP A 211 16.08 8.66 -0.75
CA ASP A 211 16.69 9.34 -1.91
C ASP A 211 17.40 8.33 -2.85
N ASP A 212 16.63 7.65 -3.72
CA ASP A 212 17.15 6.78 -4.79
C ASP A 212 16.58 7.19 -6.18
N PRO A 213 17.42 7.38 -7.22
CA PRO A 213 16.97 7.56 -8.61
C PRO A 213 16.43 6.30 -9.30
N ALA A 214 16.55 5.10 -8.73
CA ALA A 214 16.17 3.83 -9.35
C ALA A 214 14.75 3.36 -8.93
N HIS A 215 13.90 3.10 -9.92
CA HIS A 215 12.54 2.58 -9.73
C HIS A 215 12.58 1.05 -9.87
N VAL A 216 12.37 0.28 -8.79
CA VAL A 216 12.60 -1.18 -8.82
C VAL A 216 11.55 -2.04 -8.08
N GLY A 217 10.46 -2.38 -8.78
CA GLY A 217 9.79 -3.67 -8.63
C GLY A 217 8.43 -3.70 -7.93
N ASN A 218 8.00 -4.90 -7.54
CA ASN A 218 6.59 -5.30 -7.37
C ASN A 218 6.31 -5.80 -5.93
N LEU A 219 5.12 -5.49 -5.40
CA LEU A 219 4.65 -5.79 -4.03
C LEU A 219 4.59 -7.27 -3.63
N ALA A 220 4.45 -8.20 -4.59
CA ALA A 220 4.32 -9.65 -4.34
C ALA A 220 5.61 -10.29 -3.75
N GLN A 221 6.60 -9.46 -3.43
CA GLN A 221 7.98 -9.80 -3.15
C GLN A 221 8.43 -9.27 -1.79
N LEU A 222 7.51 -8.72 -0.98
CA LEU A 222 7.77 -8.25 0.39
C LEU A 222 8.46 -9.36 1.20
N GLY A 223 9.72 -9.12 1.58
CA GLY A 223 10.57 -10.06 2.30
C GLY A 223 11.58 -10.84 1.45
N HIS A 224 11.34 -11.10 0.16
CA HIS A 224 12.28 -11.72 -0.81
C HIS A 224 11.68 -11.80 -2.24
N PHE A 225 12.42 -11.45 -3.31
CA PHE A 225 12.09 -11.85 -4.71
C PHE A 225 12.77 -13.19 -5.05
N PRO A 226 12.35 -14.02 -6.03
CA PRO A 226 13.05 -15.24 -6.45
C PRO A 226 14.00 -15.00 -7.64
N GLY A 227 15.20 -15.53 -7.55
CA GLY A 227 16.37 -15.30 -8.40
C GLY A 227 17.62 -15.80 -7.68
N ASP A 228 18.64 -16.20 -8.44
CA ASP A 228 19.65 -17.10 -7.87
C ASP A 228 20.78 -16.36 -7.12
N ASP A 229 20.82 -15.02 -7.15
CA ASP A 229 21.91 -14.22 -6.57
C ASP A 229 21.42 -13.13 -5.60
N PRO A 230 21.51 -13.36 -4.27
CA PRO A 230 21.11 -12.39 -3.25
C PRO A 230 22.03 -11.17 -3.15
N THR A 231 23.13 -11.11 -3.92
CA THR A 231 24.07 -9.99 -3.91
C THR A 231 23.75 -8.90 -4.93
N LEU A 232 22.80 -9.16 -5.84
CA LEU A 232 22.36 -8.17 -6.82
C LEU A 232 21.43 -7.12 -6.16
N LEU A 233 21.71 -5.85 -6.42
CA LEU A 233 20.85 -4.73 -6.01
C LEU A 233 19.45 -4.91 -6.61
N GLY A 234 18.41 -4.61 -5.84
CA GLY A 234 17.01 -4.80 -6.26
C GLY A 234 16.41 -6.18 -5.92
N TYR A 235 17.19 -7.08 -5.33
CA TYR A 235 16.78 -8.47 -5.12
C TYR A 235 16.32 -8.79 -3.69
N LEU A 236 17.09 -8.39 -2.67
CA LEU A 236 16.72 -8.58 -1.27
C LEU A 236 15.79 -7.47 -0.79
N ARG A 237 14.63 -7.85 -0.25
CA ARG A 237 13.56 -6.93 0.18
C ARG A 237 13.25 -7.02 1.68
N GLY A 238 14.02 -7.81 2.41
CA GLY A 238 13.86 -8.10 3.83
C GLY A 238 14.73 -9.27 4.26
N ASN A 239 14.62 -9.63 5.52
CA ASN A 239 15.37 -10.72 6.18
C ASN A 239 14.52 -11.98 6.43
N CYS A 240 13.45 -12.17 5.66
CA CYS A 240 12.64 -13.38 5.73
C CYS A 240 13.38 -14.60 5.16
N PRO A 241 13.21 -15.80 5.74
CA PRO A 241 13.85 -17.00 5.22
C PRO A 241 13.28 -17.40 3.85
N PHE A 242 14.12 -17.99 3.00
CA PHE A 242 13.73 -18.59 1.72
C PHE A 242 14.19 -20.07 1.63
N PRO A 243 13.30 -21.01 1.26
CA PRO A 243 11.86 -20.81 1.05
C PRO A 243 11.13 -20.44 2.35
N GLY A 244 10.07 -19.65 2.24
CA GLY A 244 9.27 -19.17 3.38
C GLY A 244 7.98 -18.49 2.94
N GLY A 245 7.01 -18.38 3.84
CA GLY A 245 5.76 -17.64 3.60
C GLY A 245 4.69 -18.39 2.80
N SER A 246 4.74 -19.73 2.73
CA SER A 246 3.62 -20.49 2.16
C SER A 246 2.35 -20.26 2.99
N PRO A 247 1.17 -20.02 2.37
CA PRO A 247 -0.05 -19.75 3.12
C PRO A 247 -0.37 -20.84 4.15
N GLU A 248 -0.18 -22.11 3.79
CA GLU A 248 -0.42 -23.26 4.68
C GLU A 248 0.44 -23.18 5.96
N ASN A 249 1.75 -22.93 5.83
CA ASN A 249 2.64 -22.85 6.99
C ASN A 249 2.36 -21.58 7.80
N VAL A 250 2.16 -20.44 7.15
CA VAL A 250 1.88 -19.17 7.83
C VAL A 250 0.63 -19.29 8.70
N PHE A 251 -0.46 -19.89 8.17
CA PHE A 251 -1.68 -20.10 8.93
C PHE A 251 -1.51 -21.13 10.05
N ALA A 252 -0.77 -22.21 9.83
CA ALA A 252 -0.54 -23.24 10.83
C ALA A 252 0.35 -22.77 12.00
N GLU A 253 1.42 -22.04 11.68
CA GLU A 253 2.45 -21.62 12.64
C GLU A 253 2.07 -20.32 13.37
N ASN A 254 1.32 -19.43 12.72
CA ASN A 254 1.01 -18.10 13.24
C ASN A 254 -0.51 -17.82 13.22
N PRO A 255 -1.35 -18.68 13.84
CA PRO A 255 -2.82 -18.55 13.77
C PRO A 255 -3.35 -17.28 14.45
N ASN A 256 -2.54 -16.67 15.33
CA ASN A 256 -2.89 -15.43 16.02
C ASN A 256 -2.26 -14.20 15.36
N ALA A 257 -1.62 -14.34 14.18
CA ALA A 257 -0.99 -13.22 13.51
C ALA A 257 -1.99 -12.09 13.26
N GLY A 258 -1.54 -10.86 13.43
CA GLY A 258 -2.42 -9.71 13.25
C GLY A 258 -1.68 -8.39 13.26
N VAL A 259 -2.32 -7.40 12.64
CA VAL A 259 -1.90 -6.00 12.60
C VAL A 259 -2.93 -5.15 13.34
N LYS A 260 -2.47 -4.08 13.98
CA LYS A 260 -3.37 -3.04 14.50
C LYS A 260 -3.03 -1.72 13.84
N PHE A 261 -4.03 -1.13 13.18
CA PHE A 261 -3.98 0.27 12.74
C PHE A 261 -4.76 1.12 13.73
N MET A 262 -4.13 2.18 14.24
CA MET A 262 -4.62 2.99 15.35
C MET A 262 -4.40 4.47 15.04
N ASN A 263 -5.10 5.35 15.75
CA ASN A 263 -4.88 6.81 15.72
C ASN A 263 -4.78 7.42 14.31
N ILE A 264 -5.61 6.93 13.37
CA ILE A 264 -5.66 7.39 11.98
C ILE A 264 -6.11 8.86 11.93
N ARG A 265 -5.32 9.71 11.26
CA ARG A 265 -5.56 11.14 11.10
C ARG A 265 -5.21 11.57 9.68
N SER A 266 -6.03 12.45 9.10
CA SER A 266 -5.76 13.16 7.84
C SER A 266 -5.92 14.63 8.12
N VAL A 267 -4.86 15.42 7.95
CA VAL A 267 -4.82 16.81 8.40
C VAL A 267 -3.87 17.65 7.54
N ASP A 268 -3.89 18.97 7.76
CA ASP A 268 -2.93 19.88 7.14
C ASP A 268 -1.50 19.61 7.62
N PHE A 269 -0.52 19.95 6.78
CA PHE A 269 0.90 19.74 7.09
C PHE A 269 1.31 20.27 8.46
N GLY A 270 2.10 19.48 9.19
CA GLY A 270 2.69 19.90 10.46
C GLY A 270 1.74 19.87 11.66
N SER A 271 0.51 19.35 11.51
CA SER A 271 -0.50 19.40 12.57
C SER A 271 -0.66 18.09 13.36
N THR A 272 0.08 17.01 13.04
CA THR A 272 -0.02 15.72 13.76
C THR A 272 1.04 15.47 14.82
N HIS A 273 2.02 16.36 14.98
CA HIS A 273 3.26 16.07 15.72
C HIS A 273 3.84 17.23 16.53
#